data_AF-A0AAC9QUL4-F1
#
_entry.id   AF-A0AAC9QUL4-F1
#
_cell.length_a   1.000
_cell.length_b   1.000
_cell.length_c   1.000
_cell.angle_alpha   90.00
_cell.angle_beta   90.00
_cell.angle_gamma   90.00
#
_symmetry.space_group_name_H-M   'P 1'
#
loop_
_entity.id
_entity.type
_entity.pdbx_description
1 polymer ?
#
loop_
_entity_poly.entity_id
_entity_poly.type
_entity_poly.pdbx_seq_one_letter_code
_entity_poly.pdbx_strand_id
1 'polypeptide(L)'
;MDEQKKPFLVVGVKGQQYVYETEENLEYSEYRKIKDIAESTTHYAANARCVNPDVLAYQFTTRVKEELGVVLIPVPVWPQIAVKFKK
;
A
#
# COMPACT_ATOMS: atom_id res chain seq x y z
N MET A 1 -20.61 1.85 20.49
CA MET A 1 -20.12 2.68 19.36
C MET A 1 -19.34 1.73 18.48
N ASP A 2 -19.83 1.45 17.28
CA ASP A 2 -19.10 0.64 16.30
C ASP A 2 -17.78 1.36 15.99
N GLU A 3 -16.66 0.76 16.39
CA GLU A 3 -15.34 1.09 15.87
C GLU A 3 -15.39 0.86 14.36
N GLN A 4 -15.62 1.94 13.60
CA GLN A 4 -15.53 1.92 12.16
C GLN A 4 -14.07 1.65 11.82
N LYS A 5 -13.73 0.36 11.64
CA LYS A 5 -12.37 -0.06 11.27
C LYS A 5 -11.96 0.70 10.01
N LYS A 6 -10.83 1.40 10.11
CA LYS A 6 -10.26 2.14 8.99
C LYS A 6 -10.01 1.18 7.81
N PRO A 7 -10.24 1.63 6.57
CA PRO A 7 -10.11 0.76 5.42
C PRO A 7 -8.66 0.36 5.20
N PHE A 8 -8.44 -0.92 4.92
CA PHE A 8 -7.16 -1.43 4.47
C PHE A 8 -6.85 -0.96 3.04
N LEU A 9 -5.59 -0.62 2.80
CA LEU A 9 -5.05 -0.24 1.51
C LEU A 9 -4.37 -1.44 0.87
N VAL A 10 -4.92 -1.94 -0.24
CA VAL A 10 -4.28 -2.98 -1.06
C VAL A 10 -3.58 -2.31 -2.22
N VAL A 11 -2.25 -2.43 -2.28
CA VAL A 11 -1.41 -1.74 -3.26
C VAL A 11 -0.53 -2.75 -4.01
N GLY A 12 -0.48 -2.63 -5.35
CA GLY A 12 0.41 -3.40 -6.18
C GLY A 12 1.71 -2.63 -6.48
N VAL A 13 2.86 -3.10 -5.99
CA VAL A 13 4.18 -2.53 -6.32
C VAL A 13 4.96 -3.56 -7.13
N LYS A 14 5.33 -3.21 -8.37
CA LYS A 14 6.05 -4.09 -9.32
C LYS A 14 5.45 -5.51 -9.45
N GLY A 15 4.12 -5.60 -9.44
CA GLY A 15 3.39 -6.87 -9.55
C GLY A 15 3.28 -7.69 -8.27
N GLN A 16 3.86 -7.22 -7.15
CA GLN A 16 3.63 -7.79 -5.81
C GLN A 16 2.53 -7.01 -5.09
N GLN A 17 1.64 -7.71 -4.39
CA GLN A 17 0.56 -7.10 -3.64
C GLN A 17 0.97 -6.90 -2.18
N TYR A 18 0.70 -5.71 -1.67
CA TYR A 18 0.96 -5.31 -0.29
C TYR A 18 -0.32 -4.79 0.33
N VAL A 19 -0.41 -4.95 1.64
CA VAL A 19 -1.53 -4.45 2.43
C VAL A 19 -0.99 -3.50 3.48
N TYR A 20 -1.61 -2.34 3.57
CA TYR A 20 -1.29 -1.33 4.56
C TYR A 20 -2.52 -0.89 5.34
N GLU A 21 -2.30 -0.57 6.61
CA GLU A 21 -3.19 0.27 7.41
C GLU A 21 -2.63 1.69 7.45
N THR A 22 -3.52 2.65 7.66
CA THR A 22 -3.14 4.02 8.02
C THR A 22 -4.08 4.52 9.11
N GLU A 23 -3.55 5.29 10.04
CA GLU A 23 -4.35 5.96 11.06
C GLU A 23 -4.94 7.28 10.55
N GLU A 24 -4.60 7.69 9.33
CA GLU A 24 -5.00 8.96 8.75
C GLU A 24 -6.28 8.82 7.92
N ASN A 25 -7.10 9.86 7.90
CA ASN A 25 -8.25 9.93 7.01
C ASN A 25 -7.78 10.46 5.66
N LEU A 26 -7.59 9.55 4.71
CA LEU A 26 -7.12 9.91 3.37
C LEU A 26 -8.24 10.53 2.53
N GLU A 27 -7.91 11.62 1.85
CA GLU A 27 -8.73 12.17 0.78
C GLU A 27 -8.57 11.33 -0.50
N TYR A 28 -9.60 11.36 -1.37
CA TYR A 28 -9.55 10.66 -2.67
C TYR A 28 -8.30 11.03 -3.50
N SER A 29 -7.84 12.28 -3.38
CA SER A 29 -6.65 12.76 -4.09
C SER A 29 -5.36 12.06 -3.62
N GLU A 30 -5.29 11.65 -2.35
CA GLU A 30 -4.14 10.98 -1.77
C GLU A 30 -4.08 9.52 -2.21
N TYR A 31 -5.21 8.81 -2.26
CA TYR A 31 -5.27 7.46 -2.83
C TYR A 31 -4.72 7.42 -4.26
N ARG A 32 -5.05 8.44 -5.07
CA ARG A 32 -4.51 8.56 -6.44
C ARG A 32 -3.00 8.73 -6.44
N LYS A 33 -2.46 9.61 -5.59
CA LYS A 33 -1.01 9.81 -5.50
C LYS A 33 -0.27 8.58 -4.98
N ILE A 34 -0.83 7.89 -3.99
CA ILE A 34 -0.30 6.62 -3.46
C ILE A 34 -0.19 5.59 -4.60
N LYS A 35 -1.22 5.50 -5.45
CA LYS A 35 -1.20 4.65 -6.65
C LYS A 35 -0.11 5.09 -7.63
N ASP A 36 -0.01 6.38 -7.93
CA ASP A 36 1.00 6.91 -8.86
C ASP A 36 2.43 6.60 -8.36
N ILE A 37 2.67 6.67 -7.04
CA ILE A 37 3.95 6.27 -6.43
C ILE A 37 4.22 4.78 -6.63
N ALA A 38 3.22 3.91 -6.40
CA ALA A 38 3.36 2.46 -6.55
C ALA A 38 3.68 2.02 -7.98
N GLU A 39 3.15 2.76 -8.97
CA GLU A 39 3.33 2.49 -10.40
C GLU A 39 4.54 3.24 -11.01
N SER A 40 5.17 4.15 -10.26
CA SER A 40 6.26 5.02 -10.76
C SER A 40 7.55 4.26 -11.02
N THR A 41 7.89 4.08 -12.30
CA THR A 41 9.19 3.51 -12.71
C THR A 41 10.38 4.33 -12.22
N THR A 42 10.22 5.65 -12.11
CA THR A 42 11.27 6.56 -11.64
C THR A 42 11.57 6.36 -10.16
N HIS A 43 10.54 6.18 -9.33
CA HIS A 43 10.72 5.94 -7.89
C HIS A 43 11.46 4.62 -7.62
N TYR A 44 11.34 3.64 -8.50
CA TYR A 44 12.01 2.34 -8.40
C TYR A 44 13.25 2.20 -9.30
N ALA A 45 13.70 3.25 -9.98
CA ALA A 45 14.78 3.16 -10.98
C ALA A 45 16.09 2.60 -10.39
N ALA A 46 16.51 3.08 -9.22
CA ALA A 46 17.71 2.59 -8.53
C ALA A 46 17.62 1.10 -8.15
N ASN A 47 16.40 0.58 -7.97
CA ASN A 47 16.08 -0.78 -7.57
C ASN A 47 15.29 -1.53 -8.67
N ALA A 48 15.54 -1.20 -9.94
CA ALA A 48 14.75 -1.73 -11.06
C ALA A 48 14.76 -3.26 -11.13
N ARG A 49 15.85 -3.91 -10.71
CA ARG A 49 15.99 -5.38 -10.64
C ARG A 49 15.62 -5.98 -9.29
N CYS A 50 15.33 -5.17 -8.27
CA CYS A 50 14.95 -5.66 -6.96
C CYS A 50 13.59 -6.36 -7.02
N VAL A 51 13.55 -7.58 -6.50
CA VAL A 51 12.33 -8.39 -6.34
C VAL A 51 12.09 -8.78 -4.88
N ASN A 52 12.97 -8.33 -3.97
CA ASN A 52 12.82 -8.59 -2.54
C ASN A 52 11.59 -7.82 -2.02
N PRO A 53 10.57 -8.52 -1.50
CA PRO A 53 9.32 -7.89 -1.09
C PRO A 53 9.49 -6.84 0.00
N ASP A 54 10.39 -7.06 0.96
CA ASP A 54 10.61 -6.16 2.10
C ASP A 54 11.29 -4.87 1.66
N VAL A 55 12.25 -4.96 0.73
CA VAL A 55 12.92 -3.78 0.16
C VAL A 55 11.93 -2.93 -0.64
N LEU A 56 11.07 -3.58 -1.42
CA LEU A 56 10.03 -2.90 -2.19
C LEU A 56 8.97 -2.25 -1.29
N ALA A 57 8.54 -2.94 -0.24
CA ALA A 57 7.62 -2.40 0.77
C ALA A 57 8.23 -1.19 1.48
N TYR A 58 9.48 -1.31 1.93
CA TYR A 58 10.20 -0.22 2.57
C TYR A 58 10.30 0.99 1.64
N GLN A 59 10.79 0.80 0.42
CA GLN A 59 10.92 1.88 -0.56
C GLN A 59 9.58 2.56 -0.87
N PHE A 60 8.50 1.80 -1.00
CA PHE A 60 7.17 2.33 -1.23
C PHE A 60 6.69 3.18 -0.03
N THR A 61 6.72 2.62 1.18
CA THR A 61 6.27 3.33 2.40
C THR A 61 7.09 4.60 2.65
N THR A 62 8.40 4.57 2.38
CA THR A 62 9.26 5.76 2.47
C THR A 62 8.80 6.84 1.50
N ARG A 63 8.54 6.52 0.23
CA ARG A 63 8.10 7.52 -0.77
C ARG A 63 6.74 8.12 -0.43
N VAL A 64 5.80 7.30 0.00
CA VAL A 64 4.47 7.79 0.43
C VAL A 64 4.61 8.77 1.60
N LYS A 65 5.45 8.45 2.58
CA LYS A 65 5.72 9.36 3.71
C LYS A 65 6.40 10.65 3.28
N GLU A 66 7.42 10.57 2.41
CA GLU A 66 8.17 11.74 1.94
C GLU A 66 7.32 12.69 1.10
N GLU A 67 6.46 12.16 0.22
CA GLU A 67 5.71 12.96 -0.75
C GLU A 67 4.34 13.42 -0.21
N LEU A 68 3.71 12.61 0.64
CA LEU A 68 2.34 12.85 1.12
C LEU A 68 2.26 13.10 2.62
N GLY A 69 3.32 12.81 3.39
CA GLY A 69 3.29 12.86 4.85
C GLY A 69 2.57 11.66 5.49
N VAL A 70 1.99 10.77 4.68
CA VAL A 70 1.15 9.65 5.12
C VAL A 70 2.01 8.50 5.63
N VAL A 71 1.66 7.97 6.80
CA VAL A 71 2.28 6.77 7.37
C VAL A 71 1.46 5.53 7.01
N LEU A 72 2.11 4.61 6.30
CA LEU A 72 1.55 3.30 5.94
C LEU A 72 2.18 2.21 6.82
N ILE A 73 1.34 1.48 7.54
CA ILE A 73 1.75 0.39 8.45
C ILE A 73 1.51 -0.93 7.72
N PRO A 74 2.56 -1.72 7.42
CA PRO A 74 2.39 -2.99 6.70
C PRO A 74 1.61 -4.00 7.55
N VAL A 75 0.64 -4.67 6.93
CA VAL A 75 -0.14 -5.74 7.56
C VAL A 75 0.49 -7.08 7.18
N PRO A 76 1.17 -7.77 8.11
CA PRO A 76 1.95 -8.98 7.79
C PRO A 76 1.08 -10.21 7.49
N VAL A 77 -0.18 -10.23 7.93
CA VAL A 77 -1.11 -11.33 7.68
C VAL A 77 -2.42 -10.76 7.17
N TRP A 78 -2.67 -10.91 5.88
CA TRP A 78 -3.98 -10.64 5.32
C TRP A 78 -4.93 -11.79 5.68
N PRO A 79 -6.06 -11.53 6.38
CA PRO A 79 -7.05 -12.58 6.58
C PRO A 79 -7.53 -13.04 5.21
N GLN A 80 -7.42 -14.35 4.93
CA GLN A 80 -8.00 -14.90 3.70
C GLN A 80 -9.50 -14.66 3.74
N ILE A 81 -9.97 -13.64 3.00
CA ILE A 81 -11.39 -13.41 2.81
C ILE A 81 -11.87 -14.51 1.88
N ALA A 82 -12.35 -15.61 2.45
CA ALA A 82 -13.08 -16.62 1.71
C ALA A 82 -14.42 -16.01 1.28
N VAL A 83 -14.43 -15.33 0.13
CA VAL A 83 -15.67 -14.85 -0.49
C VAL A 83 -16.42 -16.08 -0.98
N LYS A 84 -17.31 -16.61 -0.13
CA LYS A 84 -18.26 -17.64 -0.54
C LYS A 84 -19.33 -16.97 -1.41
N PHE A 85 -19.10 -16.92 -2.71
CA PHE A 85 -20.17 -16.63 -3.65
C PHE A 85 -21.21 -17.75 -3.53
N LYS A 86 -22.39 -17.42 -3.00
CA LYS A 86 -23.56 -18.31 -3.14
C LYS A 86 -23.91 -18.36 -4.62
N LYS A 87 -23.96 -19.58 -5.17
CA LYS A 87 -24.52 -19.87 -6.49
C LYS A 87 -25.99 -19.49 -6.54
#